data_AF-A0A7Y5J4I2-F1
#
_entry.id   AF-A0A7Y5J4I2-F1
#
_cell.length_a   1.000
_cell.length_b   1.000
_cell.length_c   1.000
_cell.angle_alpha   90.00
_cell.angle_beta   90.00
_cell.angle_gamma   90.00
#
_symmetry.space_group_name_H-M   'P 1'
#
loop_
_entity.id
_entity.type
_entity.pdbx_description
1 polymer ?
#
loop_
_entity_poly.entity_id
_entity_poly.type
_entity_poly.pdbx_seq_one_letter_code
_entity_poly.pdbx_strand_id
1 'polypeptide(L)'
;LDSFKEAVAIFTREDAPEVFAEIQQYLGIIYAEMPDEAIKRSMWAAISASSFHEALSFYSKDKYPYEYAMVCNHFGNALAKYPASVHTDNFEKALFYYNEALEIRTAAAFPIERAVTLLNYVEACWNLNLEGKDADSDKALFENMLEKVEEALGLTNDLQVRDEAKQQLERLENLRQTLATESGNYA
;
A
#
# COMPACT_ATOMS: atom_id res chain seq x y z
N LEU A 1 15.32 -12.78 -10.50
CA LEU A 1 15.32 -11.59 -11.39
C LEU A 1 15.63 -11.99 -12.82
N ASP A 2 16.76 -12.65 -13.09
CA ASP A 2 17.20 -12.94 -14.47
C ASP A 2 16.19 -13.80 -15.25
N SER A 3 15.60 -14.82 -14.62
CA SER A 3 14.55 -15.63 -15.26
C SER A 3 13.31 -14.83 -15.67
N PHE A 4 12.92 -13.79 -14.91
CA PHE A 4 11.80 -12.93 -15.28
C PHE A 4 12.18 -11.98 -16.42
N LYS A 5 13.41 -11.47 -16.45
CA LYS A 5 13.90 -10.65 -17.57
C LYS A 5 13.96 -11.44 -18.88
N GLU A 6 14.43 -12.69 -18.80
CA GLU A 6 14.42 -13.61 -19.94
C GLU A 6 12.98 -13.93 -20.38
N ALA A 7 12.07 -14.13 -19.43
CA ALA A 7 10.67 -14.40 -19.73
C ALA A 7 10.00 -13.23 -20.47
N VAL A 8 10.26 -11.97 -20.10
CA VAL A 8 9.71 -10.79 -20.83
C VAL A 8 10.23 -10.69 -22.26
N ALA A 9 11.39 -11.25 -22.58
CA ALA A 9 11.91 -11.28 -23.95
C ALA A 9 11.18 -12.31 -24.84
N ILE A 10 10.49 -13.28 -24.24
CA ILE A 10 9.75 -14.35 -24.94
C ILE A 10 8.25 -14.06 -24.92
N PHE A 11 7.70 -13.75 -23.75
CA PHE A 11 6.30 -13.41 -23.54
C PHE A 11 6.15 -11.91 -23.62
N THR A 12 5.97 -11.41 -24.85
CA THR A 12 5.81 -9.97 -25.12
C THR A 12 4.40 -9.49 -24.82
N ARG A 13 4.22 -8.17 -24.76
CA ARG A 13 2.90 -7.54 -24.61
C ARG A 13 1.96 -7.91 -25.76
N GLU A 14 2.51 -8.12 -26.96
CA GLU A 14 1.74 -8.40 -28.16
C GLU A 14 1.37 -9.89 -28.28
N ASP A 15 2.30 -10.79 -27.96
CA ASP A 15 2.14 -12.23 -28.21
C ASP A 15 1.49 -12.96 -27.02
N ALA A 16 1.69 -12.47 -25.80
CA ALA A 16 1.18 -13.08 -24.56
C ALA A 16 0.84 -12.00 -23.51
N PRO A 17 -0.14 -11.13 -23.75
CA PRO A 17 -0.38 -9.92 -22.94
C PRO A 17 -0.65 -10.19 -21.46
N GLU A 18 -1.38 -11.26 -21.14
CA GLU A 18 -1.69 -11.64 -19.75
C GLU A 18 -0.45 -12.14 -19.01
N VAL A 19 0.30 -13.05 -19.63
CA VAL A 19 1.55 -13.58 -19.06
C VAL A 19 2.60 -12.46 -18.91
N PHE A 20 2.68 -11.55 -19.88
CA PHE A 20 3.51 -10.37 -19.79
C PHE A 20 3.11 -9.52 -18.58
N ALA A 21 1.81 -9.24 -18.39
CA ALA A 21 1.33 -8.45 -17.25
C ALA A 21 1.63 -9.13 -15.90
N GLU A 22 1.47 -10.45 -15.80
CA GLU A 22 1.83 -11.23 -14.62
C GLU A 22 3.32 -11.11 -14.30
N ILE A 23 4.19 -11.26 -15.31
CA ILE A 23 5.63 -11.10 -15.14
C ILE A 23 5.97 -9.68 -14.67
N GLN A 24 5.33 -8.66 -15.25
CA GLN A 24 5.54 -7.26 -14.86
C GLN A 24 5.13 -6.99 -13.41
N GLN A 25 4.04 -7.60 -12.92
CA GLN A 25 3.69 -7.54 -11.50
C GLN A 25 4.83 -8.10 -10.62
N TYR A 26 5.36 -9.28 -10.96
CA TYR A 26 6.45 -9.89 -10.20
C TYR A 26 7.77 -9.10 -10.28
N LEU A 27 8.09 -8.54 -11.44
CA LEU A 27 9.23 -7.63 -11.60
C LEU A 27 9.06 -6.39 -10.71
N GLY A 28 7.85 -5.81 -10.66
CA GLY A 28 7.50 -4.71 -9.77
C GLY A 28 7.86 -5.02 -8.31
N ILE A 29 7.39 -6.17 -7.81
CA ILE A 29 7.66 -6.64 -6.45
C ILE A 29 9.17 -6.87 -6.24
N ILE A 30 9.83 -7.61 -7.13
CA ILE A 30 11.26 -7.95 -7.01
C ILE A 30 12.13 -6.70 -6.93
N TYR A 31 11.85 -5.69 -7.76
CA TYR A 31 12.62 -4.44 -7.75
C TYR A 31 12.32 -3.57 -6.51
N ALA A 32 11.11 -3.65 -5.94
CA ALA A 32 10.77 -2.97 -4.69
C ALA A 32 11.51 -3.56 -3.48
N GLU A 33 11.80 -4.86 -3.50
CA GLU A 33 12.51 -5.57 -2.42
C GLU A 33 14.03 -5.66 -2.64
N MET A 34 14.59 -4.97 -3.65
CA MET A 34 16.03 -4.99 -3.90
C MET A 34 16.81 -4.47 -2.69
N PRO A 35 17.95 -5.11 -2.32
CA PRO A 35 18.75 -4.71 -1.18
C PRO A 35 19.14 -3.24 -1.26
N ASP A 36 19.12 -2.54 -0.14
CA ASP A 36 19.40 -1.11 -0.11
C ASP A 36 20.86 -0.77 -0.44
N GLU A 37 21.14 -0.56 -1.73
CA GLU A 37 22.32 0.14 -2.19
C GLU A 37 21.93 1.60 -2.52
N ALA A 38 22.40 2.54 -1.69
CA ALA A 38 22.03 3.97 -1.75
C ALA A 38 22.09 4.58 -3.16
N ILE A 39 23.03 4.13 -4.01
CA ILE A 39 23.21 4.63 -5.39
C ILE A 39 22.12 4.12 -6.34
N LYS A 40 21.62 2.90 -6.13
CA LYS A 40 20.69 2.23 -7.06
C LYS A 40 19.24 2.28 -6.60
N ARG A 41 18.96 2.65 -5.35
CA ARG A 41 17.61 2.66 -4.78
C ARG A 41 16.59 3.40 -5.64
N SER A 42 16.89 4.63 -6.08
CA SER A 42 15.97 5.41 -6.92
C SER A 42 15.77 4.79 -8.31
N MET A 43 16.81 4.16 -8.88
CA MET A 43 16.70 3.45 -10.15
C MET A 43 15.79 2.22 -10.03
N TRP A 44 15.95 1.42 -8.98
CA TRP A 44 15.08 0.26 -8.75
C TRP A 44 13.65 0.66 -8.47
N ALA A 45 13.42 1.73 -7.71
CA ALA A 45 12.08 2.28 -7.51
C ALA A 45 11.42 2.69 -8.83
N ALA A 46 12.16 3.34 -9.74
CA ALA A 46 11.65 3.70 -11.06
C ALA A 46 11.30 2.47 -11.92
N ILE A 47 12.15 1.44 -11.93
CA ILE A 47 11.88 0.19 -12.67
C ILE A 47 10.69 -0.56 -12.07
N SER A 48 10.61 -0.63 -10.73
CA SER A 48 9.52 -1.24 -10.00
C SER A 48 8.18 -0.56 -10.35
N ALA A 49 8.12 0.77 -10.28
CA ALA A 49 6.94 1.54 -10.64
C ALA A 49 6.53 1.34 -12.10
N SER A 50 7.50 1.36 -13.02
CA SER A 50 7.24 1.08 -14.44
C SER A 50 6.65 -0.31 -14.65
N SER A 51 7.13 -1.32 -13.93
CA SER A 51 6.63 -2.70 -14.06
C SER A 51 5.20 -2.81 -13.53
N PHE A 52 4.88 -2.19 -12.40
CA PHE A 52 3.50 -2.13 -11.90
C PHE A 52 2.56 -1.41 -12.87
N HIS A 53 3.01 -0.30 -13.48
CA HIS A 53 2.22 0.39 -14.50
C HIS A 53 1.95 -0.45 -15.75
N GLU A 54 2.92 -1.24 -16.21
CA GLU A 54 2.71 -2.18 -17.32
C GLU A 54 1.66 -3.25 -16.95
N ALA A 55 1.74 -3.83 -15.74
CA ALA A 55 0.74 -4.78 -15.26
C ALA A 55 -0.67 -4.16 -15.19
N LEU A 56 -0.79 -2.94 -14.64
CA LEU A 56 -2.05 -2.17 -14.56
C LEU A 56 -2.55 -1.67 -15.92
N SER A 57 -1.74 -1.71 -16.98
CA SER A 57 -2.19 -1.41 -18.33
C SER A 57 -3.01 -2.54 -18.95
N PHE A 58 -2.88 -3.76 -18.41
CA PHE A 58 -3.64 -4.94 -18.82
C PHE A 58 -4.72 -5.31 -17.81
N TYR A 59 -4.33 -5.45 -16.53
CA TYR A 59 -5.26 -5.69 -15.44
C TYR A 59 -6.01 -4.41 -15.15
N SER A 60 -7.32 -4.43 -15.35
CA SER A 60 -8.21 -3.30 -15.13
C SER A 60 -9.36 -3.71 -14.24
N LYS A 61 -9.91 -2.74 -13.52
CA LYS A 61 -11.01 -2.94 -12.58
C LYS A 61 -12.22 -3.67 -13.18
N ASP A 62 -12.54 -3.42 -14.45
CA ASP A 62 -13.72 -3.99 -15.11
C ASP A 62 -13.51 -5.41 -15.64
N LYS A 63 -12.28 -5.74 -16.09
CA LYS A 63 -11.99 -7.03 -16.76
C LYS A 63 -11.32 -8.04 -15.85
N TYR A 64 -10.47 -7.57 -14.94
CA TYR A 64 -9.64 -8.38 -14.05
C TYR A 64 -9.62 -7.75 -12.65
N PRO A 65 -10.78 -7.65 -11.98
CA PRO A 65 -10.91 -6.91 -10.73
C PRO A 65 -9.98 -7.46 -9.64
N TYR A 66 -9.86 -8.78 -9.54
CA TYR A 66 -9.06 -9.42 -8.50
C TYR A 66 -7.57 -9.15 -8.70
N GLU A 67 -7.04 -9.38 -9.91
CA GLU A 67 -5.66 -9.13 -10.28
C GLU A 67 -5.33 -7.64 -10.17
N TYR A 68 -6.24 -6.76 -10.62
CA TYR A 68 -6.11 -5.32 -10.45
C TYR A 68 -5.91 -4.93 -8.98
N ALA A 69 -6.76 -5.43 -8.09
CA ALA A 69 -6.65 -5.16 -6.65
C ALA A 69 -5.36 -5.71 -6.03
N MET A 70 -4.88 -6.87 -6.50
CA MET A 70 -3.59 -7.41 -6.10
C MET A 70 -2.44 -6.51 -6.51
N VAL A 71 -2.38 -6.11 -7.78
CA VAL A 71 -1.34 -5.23 -8.31
C VAL A 71 -1.36 -3.89 -7.59
N CYS A 72 -2.53 -3.28 -7.40
CA CYS A 72 -2.70 -2.03 -6.66
C CYS A 72 -2.17 -2.14 -5.21
N ASN A 73 -2.54 -3.18 -4.46
CA ASN A 73 -2.02 -3.38 -3.10
C ASN A 73 -0.50 -3.57 -3.09
N HIS A 74 0.07 -4.35 -4.02
CA HIS A 74 1.52 -4.53 -4.11
C HIS A 74 2.25 -3.24 -4.49
N PHE A 75 1.66 -2.44 -5.37
CA PHE A 75 2.24 -1.17 -5.76
C PHE A 75 2.19 -0.16 -4.60
N GLY A 76 1.10 -0.12 -3.85
CA GLY A 76 1.02 0.66 -2.60
C GLY A 76 2.11 0.29 -1.61
N ASN A 77 2.34 -1.01 -1.38
CA ASN A 77 3.42 -1.50 -0.51
C ASN A 77 4.81 -1.08 -1.02
N ALA A 78 5.02 -1.11 -2.34
CA ALA A 78 6.29 -0.68 -2.94
C ALA A 78 6.52 0.83 -2.79
N LEU A 79 5.49 1.64 -3.05
CA LEU A 79 5.54 3.09 -2.89
C LEU A 79 5.90 3.50 -1.46
N ALA A 80 5.35 2.82 -0.45
CA ALA A 80 5.68 3.05 0.96
C ALA A 80 7.16 2.75 1.32
N LYS A 81 7.87 1.98 0.47
CA LYS A 81 9.30 1.64 0.64
C LYS A 81 10.23 2.49 -0.23
N TYR A 82 9.71 3.17 -1.23
CA TYR A 82 10.52 3.97 -2.15
C TYR A 82 11.20 5.13 -1.44
N PRO A 83 12.38 5.55 -1.90
CA PRO A 83 13.05 6.74 -1.35
C PRO A 83 12.16 7.97 -1.51
N ALA A 84 12.27 8.89 -0.55
CA ALA A 84 11.53 10.15 -0.58
C ALA A 84 11.83 10.92 -1.88
N SER A 85 10.80 11.54 -2.44
CA SER A 85 10.87 12.38 -3.63
C SER A 85 10.65 13.84 -3.25
N VAL A 86 11.39 14.75 -3.90
CA VAL A 86 11.33 16.20 -3.61
C VAL A 86 9.98 16.81 -3.98
N HIS A 87 9.24 16.20 -4.92
CA HIS A 87 8.05 16.81 -5.53
C HIS A 87 6.76 16.02 -5.32
N THR A 88 6.83 14.83 -4.72
CA THR A 88 5.65 13.98 -4.54
C THR A 88 5.77 13.16 -3.26
N ASP A 89 4.68 13.03 -2.52
CA ASP A 89 4.60 12.09 -1.41
C ASP A 89 4.27 10.68 -1.96
N ASN A 90 5.15 9.71 -1.70
CA ASN A 90 4.90 8.33 -2.11
C ASN A 90 3.82 7.68 -1.23
N PHE A 91 3.62 8.13 0.01
CA PHE A 91 2.55 7.65 0.88
C PHE A 91 1.18 8.10 0.37
N GLU A 92 1.04 9.33 -0.14
CA GLU A 92 -0.21 9.76 -0.81
C GLU A 92 -0.57 8.85 -1.99
N LYS A 93 0.42 8.50 -2.82
CA LYS A 93 0.22 7.55 -3.93
C LYS A 93 -0.09 6.15 -3.42
N ALA A 94 0.54 5.71 -2.34
CA ALA A 94 0.26 4.41 -1.74
C ALA A 94 -1.20 4.33 -1.27
N LEU A 95 -1.68 5.36 -0.56
CA LEU A 95 -3.08 5.46 -0.12
C LEU A 95 -4.06 5.42 -1.30
N PHE A 96 -3.73 6.06 -2.42
CA PHE A 96 -4.52 5.96 -3.65
C PHE A 96 -4.65 4.50 -4.11
N TYR A 97 -3.53 3.78 -4.29
CA TYR A 97 -3.60 2.39 -4.76
C TYR A 97 -4.20 1.41 -3.73
N TYR A 98 -4.03 1.65 -2.43
CA TYR A 98 -4.74 0.88 -1.42
C TYR A 98 -6.24 1.08 -1.50
N ASN A 99 -6.72 2.31 -1.74
CA ASN A 99 -8.14 2.56 -1.95
C ASN A 99 -8.66 1.84 -3.20
N GLU A 100 -7.95 1.90 -4.33
CA GLU A 100 -8.31 1.14 -5.54
C GLU A 100 -8.45 -0.38 -5.25
N ALA A 101 -7.54 -0.93 -4.43
CA ALA A 101 -7.63 -2.32 -4.00
C ALA A 101 -8.83 -2.58 -3.07
N LEU A 102 -9.13 -1.67 -2.13
CA LEU A 102 -10.23 -1.78 -1.17
C LEU A 102 -11.62 -1.65 -1.80
N GLU A 103 -11.74 -1.01 -2.96
CA GLU A 103 -12.99 -0.97 -3.73
C GLU A 103 -13.39 -2.36 -4.26
N ILE A 104 -12.42 -3.25 -4.50
CA ILE A 104 -12.65 -4.63 -4.93
C ILE A 104 -12.62 -5.60 -3.75
N ARG A 105 -11.66 -5.42 -2.83
CA ARG A 105 -11.49 -6.23 -1.63
C ARG A 105 -12.53 -5.85 -0.58
N THR A 106 -13.77 -6.25 -0.82
CA THR A 106 -14.87 -6.05 0.11
C THR A 106 -14.81 -7.05 1.27
N ALA A 107 -15.39 -6.67 2.41
CA ALA A 107 -15.48 -7.52 3.60
C ALA A 107 -16.14 -8.89 3.31
N ALA A 108 -17.10 -8.92 2.38
CA ALA A 108 -17.84 -10.13 2.04
C ALA A 108 -17.05 -11.06 1.10
N ALA A 109 -16.30 -10.51 0.15
CA ALA A 109 -15.62 -11.31 -0.88
C ALA A 109 -14.19 -11.71 -0.49
N PHE A 110 -13.45 -10.81 0.15
CA PHE A 110 -12.02 -10.98 0.44
C PHE A 110 -11.66 -10.45 1.84
N PRO A 111 -12.25 -11.01 2.91
CA PRO A 111 -12.11 -10.46 4.26
C PRO A 111 -10.66 -10.40 4.75
N ILE A 112 -9.85 -11.41 4.46
CA ILE A 112 -8.45 -11.47 4.92
C ILE A 112 -7.60 -10.47 4.14
N GLU A 113 -7.70 -10.48 2.82
CA GLU A 113 -6.94 -9.57 1.95
C GLU A 113 -7.34 -8.12 2.17
N ARG A 114 -8.62 -7.86 2.46
CA ARG A 114 -9.10 -6.54 2.88
C ARG A 114 -8.44 -6.12 4.19
N ALA A 115 -8.44 -6.98 5.21
CA ALA A 115 -7.79 -6.67 6.49
C ALA A 115 -6.32 -6.31 6.31
N VAL A 116 -5.58 -7.06 5.49
CA VAL A 116 -4.18 -6.76 5.15
C VAL A 116 -4.05 -5.40 4.46
N THR A 117 -4.88 -5.09 3.46
CA THR A 117 -4.83 -3.78 2.78
C THR A 117 -5.20 -2.62 3.71
N LEU A 118 -6.15 -2.81 4.63
CA LEU A 118 -6.51 -1.80 5.64
C LEU A 118 -5.32 -1.50 6.57
N LEU A 119 -4.57 -2.52 6.99
CA LEU A 119 -3.38 -2.30 7.83
C LEU A 119 -2.24 -1.63 7.08
N ASN A 120 -2.00 -2.02 5.82
CA ASN A 120 -1.02 -1.32 4.96
C ASN A 120 -1.40 0.15 4.74
N TYR A 121 -2.70 0.45 4.60
CA TYR A 121 -3.22 1.81 4.50
C TYR A 121 -2.91 2.60 5.78
N VAL A 122 -3.22 2.04 6.95
CA VAL A 122 -2.96 2.68 8.25
C VAL A 122 -1.48 2.93 8.46
N GLU A 123 -0.61 1.99 8.08
CA GLU A 123 0.84 2.18 8.15
C GLU A 123 1.32 3.32 7.24
N ALA A 124 0.76 3.45 6.03
CA ALA A 124 1.08 4.59 5.17
C ALA A 124 0.60 5.93 5.75
N CYS A 125 -0.55 5.97 6.45
CA CYS A 125 -1.03 7.18 7.12
C CYS A 125 -0.06 7.69 8.20
N TRP A 126 0.59 6.78 8.95
CA TRP A 126 1.59 7.17 9.95
C TRP A 126 2.81 7.90 9.39
N ASN A 127 3.09 7.71 8.10
CA ASN A 127 4.27 8.24 7.43
C ASN A 127 3.94 9.40 6.46
N LEU A 128 2.67 9.81 6.41
CA LEU A 128 2.18 10.86 5.53
C LEU A 128 2.77 12.22 5.94
N ASN A 129 3.23 13.03 4.97
CA ASN A 129 3.56 14.42 5.27
C ASN A 129 2.27 15.24 5.46
N LEU A 130 2.06 15.74 6.68
CA LEU A 130 0.91 16.59 7.04
C LEU A 130 1.26 18.08 7.09
N GLU A 131 2.45 18.48 6.64
CA GLU A 131 2.87 19.89 6.60
C GLU A 131 1.83 20.78 5.91
N GLY A 132 1.34 21.79 6.64
CA GLY A 132 0.36 22.75 6.15
C GLY A 132 -1.10 22.28 6.21
N LYS A 133 -1.39 21.10 6.76
CA LYS A 133 -2.76 20.65 7.07
C LYS A 133 -3.20 21.18 8.45
N ASP A 134 -4.50 21.34 8.62
CA ASP A 134 -5.09 21.85 9.88
C ASP A 134 -5.44 20.72 10.87
N ALA A 135 -5.74 21.10 12.11
CA ALA A 135 -6.07 20.15 13.18
C ALA A 135 -7.32 19.31 12.88
N ASP A 136 -8.26 19.82 12.07
CA ASP A 136 -9.45 19.09 11.67
C ASP A 136 -9.09 17.94 10.71
N SER A 137 -8.11 18.17 9.82
CA SER A 137 -7.56 17.14 8.93
C SER A 137 -6.86 16.03 9.70
N ASP A 138 -6.08 16.38 10.73
CA ASP A 138 -5.38 15.40 11.59
C ASP A 138 -6.37 14.54 12.37
N LYS A 139 -7.44 15.16 12.89
CA LYS A 139 -8.51 14.46 13.59
C LYS A 139 -9.26 13.50 12.66
N ALA A 140 -9.63 13.95 11.46
CA ALA A 140 -10.32 13.10 10.48
C ALA A 140 -9.44 11.92 10.04
N LEU A 141 -8.14 12.13 9.88
CA LEU A 141 -7.18 11.07 9.59
C LEU A 141 -7.11 10.04 10.74
N PHE A 142 -7.02 10.51 11.98
CA PHE A 142 -7.02 9.66 13.17
C PHE A 142 -8.27 8.78 13.25
N GLU A 143 -9.46 9.37 13.09
CA GLU A 143 -10.74 8.65 13.12
C GLU A 143 -10.80 7.60 11.99
N ASN A 144 -10.32 7.96 10.79
CA ASN A 144 -10.27 7.03 9.66
C ASN A 144 -9.31 5.86 9.90
N MET A 145 -8.14 6.11 10.50
CA MET A 145 -7.19 5.05 10.84
C MET A 145 -7.79 4.08 11.86
N LEU A 146 -8.45 4.60 12.90
CA LEU A 146 -9.11 3.80 13.92
C LEU A 146 -10.18 2.87 13.34
N GLU A 147 -11.08 3.42 12.51
CA GLU A 147 -12.12 2.65 11.83
C GLU A 147 -11.54 1.47 11.03
N LYS A 148 -10.46 1.72 10.27
CA LYS A 148 -9.82 0.70 9.44
C LYS A 148 -9.14 -0.40 10.26
N VAL A 149 -8.51 -0.05 11.37
CA VAL A 149 -7.89 -1.03 12.28
C VAL A 149 -8.95 -1.91 12.95
N GLU A 150 -10.04 -1.29 13.42
CA GLU A 150 -11.16 -2.03 14.01
C GLU A 150 -11.85 -2.95 13.00
N GLU A 151 -12.04 -2.46 11.77
CA GLU A 151 -12.53 -3.28 10.65
C GLU A 151 -11.60 -4.48 10.42
N ALA A 152 -10.29 -4.27 10.27
CA ALA A 152 -9.32 -5.34 10.06
C ALA A 152 -9.35 -6.41 11.17
N LEU A 153 -9.49 -5.99 12.44
CA LEU A 153 -9.65 -6.90 13.58
C LEU A 153 -10.95 -7.73 13.53
N GLY A 154 -12.02 -7.17 12.96
CA GLY A 154 -13.30 -7.84 12.82
C GLY A 154 -13.35 -8.84 11.67
N LEU A 155 -12.53 -8.66 10.63
CA LEU A 155 -12.60 -9.44 9.39
C LEU A 155 -11.91 -10.81 9.44
N THR A 156 -10.94 -11.01 10.33
CA THR A 156 -10.13 -12.24 10.33
C THR A 156 -9.73 -12.75 11.71
N ASN A 157 -9.53 -14.07 11.79
CA ASN A 157 -8.94 -14.76 12.93
C ASN A 157 -7.46 -15.10 12.72
N ASP A 158 -6.87 -14.68 11.60
CA ASP A 158 -5.45 -14.84 11.33
C ASP A 158 -4.62 -14.16 12.42
N LEU A 159 -3.71 -14.91 13.05
CA LEU A 159 -2.97 -14.44 14.22
C LEU A 159 -2.02 -13.29 13.88
N GLN A 160 -1.39 -13.32 12.71
CA GLN A 160 -0.43 -12.31 12.31
C GLN A 160 -1.15 -10.98 12.02
N VAL A 161 -2.22 -11.03 11.22
CA VAL A 161 -3.01 -9.83 10.90
C VAL A 161 -3.62 -9.22 12.15
N ARG A 162 -4.12 -10.05 13.08
CA ARG A 162 -4.68 -9.55 14.34
C ARG A 162 -3.63 -8.97 15.28
N ASP A 163 -2.42 -9.52 15.30
CA ASP A 163 -1.34 -8.99 16.13
C ASP A 163 -0.91 -7.61 15.63
N GLU A 164 -0.70 -7.48 14.32
CA GLU A 164 -0.40 -6.20 13.67
C GLU A 164 -1.51 -5.17 13.92
N ALA A 165 -2.77 -5.55 13.74
CA ALA A 165 -3.89 -4.64 14.00
C ALA A 165 -3.96 -4.18 15.47
N LYS A 166 -3.67 -5.06 16.44
CA LYS A 166 -3.60 -4.68 17.86
C LYS A 166 -2.46 -3.71 18.14
N GLN A 167 -1.29 -3.91 17.54
CA GLN A 167 -0.16 -2.99 17.69
C GLN A 167 -0.51 -1.59 17.14
N GLN A 168 -1.18 -1.53 15.99
CA GLN A 168 -1.67 -0.27 15.42
C GLN A 168 -2.73 0.40 16.31
N LEU A 169 -3.64 -0.38 16.88
CA LEU A 169 -4.66 0.13 17.81
C LEU A 169 -4.02 0.72 19.07
N GLU A 170 -3.06 0.02 19.67
CA GLU A 170 -2.32 0.51 20.84
C GLU A 170 -1.58 1.82 20.53
N ARG A 171 -0.96 1.93 19.34
CA ARG A 171 -0.30 3.15 18.89
C ARG A 171 -1.28 4.32 18.76
N LEU A 172 -2.48 4.09 18.22
CA LEU A 172 -3.54 5.10 18.13
C LEU A 172 -4.07 5.51 19.51
N GLU A 173 -4.26 4.56 20.43
CA GLU A 173 -4.70 4.85 21.79
C GLU A 173 -3.69 5.71 22.56
N ASN A 174 -2.40 5.41 22.42
CA ASN A 174 -1.33 6.20 23.02
C ASN A 174 -1.33 7.64 22.47
N LEU A 175 -1.44 7.82 21.16
CA LEU A 175 -1.54 9.16 20.55
C LEU A 175 -2.74 9.94 21.10
N ARG A 176 -3.91 9.31 21.22
CA ARG A 176 -5.11 9.94 21.79
C ARG A 176 -4.88 10.42 23.22
N GLN A 177 -4.19 9.63 24.06
CA GLN A 177 -3.88 10.01 25.43
C GLN A 177 -2.91 11.19 25.49
N THR A 178 -1.87 11.19 24.64
CA THR A 178 -0.91 12.31 24.55
C THR A 178 -1.62 13.62 24.20
N LEU A 179 -2.46 13.61 23.16
CA LEU A 179 -3.22 14.79 22.73
C LEU A 179 -4.19 15.31 23.81
N ALA A 180 -4.85 14.40 24.53
CA ALA A 180 -5.74 14.77 25.64
C ALA A 180 -4.98 15.42 26.81
N THR A 181 -3.76 14.96 27.09
CA THR A 181 -2.91 15.49 28.16
C THR A 181 -2.35 16.86 27.80
N GLU A 182 -1.95 17.07 26.55
CA GLU A 182 -1.49 18.37 26.04
C GLU A 182 -2.61 19.41 26.03
N SER A 183 -3.83 19.01 25.65
CA SER A 183 -5.01 19.89 25.68
C SER A 183 -5.43 20.29 27.09
N GLY A 184 -5.19 19.43 28.08
CA GLY A 184 -5.54 19.67 29.49
C GLY A 184 -4.56 20.55 30.27
N ASN A 185 -3.33 20.75 29.77
CA ASN A 185 -2.30 21.57 30.42
C ASN A 185 -2.39 23.08 30.08
N TYR A 186 -3.37 23.48 29.26
CA TYR A 186 -3.65 24.88 28.89
C TYR A 186 -4.99 25.43 29.41
N ALA A 187 -5.67 24.71 30.33
CA ALA A 187 -6.89 25.15 31.00
C ALA A 187 -6.59 25.64 32.43
#